data_AF-A0AAV9R2Y3-F1
#
_entry.id   AF-A0AAV9R2Y3-F1
#
_cell.length_a   1.000
_cell.length_b   1.000
_cell.length_c   1.000
_cell.angle_alpha   90.00
_cell.angle_beta   90.00
_cell.angle_gamma   90.00
#
_symmetry.space_group_name_H-M   'P 1'
#
loop_
_entity.id
_entity.type
_entity.pdbx_description
1 polymer ?
#
loop_
_entity_poly.entity_id
_entity_poly.type
_entity_poly.pdbx_seq_one_letter_code
_entity_poly.pdbx_strand_id
1 'polypeptide(L)'
;MAELEVCRNLSLEKVERCMSVMQSGTQMVKLKAGSKGLVRLFYLDEHRSCIRWKPSRKSEKAKITIDSLYKVTEGGQSDIFQRHADGSFDQACCFTVYHGNHMESLDLVTSNAEEARTWITGLGYLMAGISDEDSLAKRQRTHDQYPSDKSLQFLFLVMTNLQKKF
;
A
#
# COMPACT_ATOMS: atom_id res chain seq x y z
N MET A 1 -2.91 8.26 -13.85
CA MET A 1 -2.64 7.05 -14.66
C MET A 1 -1.27 6.46 -14.35
N ALA A 2 -0.19 7.25 -14.28
CA ALA A 2 1.14 6.75 -13.89
C ALA A 2 1.22 6.15 -12.46
N GLU A 3 0.55 6.73 -11.45
CA GLU A 3 0.55 6.20 -10.07
C GLU A 3 -0.08 4.80 -9.94
N LEU A 4 -1.16 4.52 -10.69
CA LEU A 4 -1.82 3.20 -10.68
C LEU A 4 -0.95 2.14 -11.37
N GLU A 5 -0.17 2.53 -12.38
CA GLU A 5 0.74 1.64 -13.10
C GLU A 5 1.99 1.29 -12.28
N VAL A 6 2.49 2.24 -11.47
CA VAL A 6 3.52 1.99 -10.45
C VAL A 6 3.02 1.00 -9.40
N CYS A 7 1.77 1.12 -8.95
CA CYS A 7 1.18 0.18 -7.98
C CYS A 7 1.08 -1.25 -8.55
N ARG A 8 0.78 -1.39 -9.85
CA ARG A 8 0.72 -2.68 -10.55
C ARG A 8 2.08 -3.36 -10.74
N ASN A 9 3.17 -2.60 -10.71
CA ASN A 9 4.54 -3.08 -10.92
C ASN A 9 5.33 -3.36 -9.63
N LEU A 10 4.74 -3.12 -8.46
CA LEU A 10 5.33 -3.52 -7.18
C LEU A 10 5.42 -5.05 -7.07
N SER A 11 6.46 -5.55 -6.40
CA SER A 11 6.55 -6.97 -6.07
C SER A 11 5.47 -7.33 -5.05
N LEU A 12 4.84 -8.49 -5.24
CA LEU A 12 3.79 -8.98 -4.36
C LEU A 12 4.28 -9.08 -2.89
N GLU A 13 5.52 -9.52 -2.70
CA GLU A 13 6.16 -9.60 -1.39
C GLU A 13 6.20 -8.24 -0.67
N LYS A 14 6.52 -7.16 -1.40
CA LYS A 14 6.55 -5.82 -0.82
C LYS A 14 5.15 -5.37 -0.41
N VAL A 15 4.12 -5.67 -1.20
CA VAL A 15 2.73 -5.34 -0.88
C VAL A 15 2.25 -6.09 0.35
N GLU A 16 2.47 -7.41 0.42
CA GLU A 16 2.10 -8.22 1.59
C GLU A 16 2.80 -7.77 2.87
N ARG A 17 4.08 -7.38 2.78
CA ARG A 17 4.77 -6.75 3.91
C ARG A 17 4.09 -5.46 4.36
N CYS A 18 3.64 -4.62 3.41
CA CYS A 18 2.91 -3.41 3.75
C CYS A 18 1.59 -3.71 4.46
N MET A 19 0.81 -4.66 3.96
CA MET A 19 -0.45 -5.08 4.59
C MET A 19 -0.23 -5.58 6.02
N SER A 20 0.77 -6.45 6.21
CA SER A 20 1.11 -7.00 7.53
C SER A 20 1.49 -5.92 8.55
N VAL A 21 2.33 -4.94 8.14
CA VAL A 21 2.68 -3.81 9.00
C VAL A 21 1.46 -2.94 9.32
N MET A 22 0.63 -2.63 8.31
CA MET A 22 -0.58 -1.85 8.51
C MET A 22 -1.58 -2.54 9.44
N GLN A 23 -1.74 -3.86 9.35
CA GLN A 23 -2.63 -4.63 10.23
C GLN A 23 -2.08 -4.76 11.66
N SER A 24 -0.76 -4.88 11.82
CA SER A 24 -0.09 -4.84 13.13
C SER A 24 -0.26 -3.47 13.81
N GLY A 25 -0.36 -2.42 12.99
CA GLY A 25 -0.64 -1.05 13.38
C GLY A 25 0.62 -0.20 13.55
N THR A 26 0.45 1.10 13.38
CA THR A 26 1.52 2.10 13.44
C THR A 26 1.08 3.28 14.29
N GLN A 27 1.94 3.72 15.21
CA GLN A 27 1.69 4.94 15.97
C GLN A 27 1.97 6.15 15.08
N MET A 28 0.97 7.00 14.93
CA MET A 28 1.07 8.21 14.12
C MET A 28 0.42 9.39 14.81
N VAL A 29 0.84 10.60 14.44
CA VAL A 29 0.19 11.83 14.85
C VAL A 29 -0.90 12.17 13.84
N LYS A 30 -2.15 12.22 14.30
CA LYS A 30 -3.27 12.78 13.54
C LYS A 30 -3.30 14.29 13.69
N LEU A 31 -3.17 15.00 12.58
CA LEU A 31 -3.27 16.46 12.54
C LEU A 31 -4.69 16.90 12.20
N LYS A 32 -5.04 18.10 12.69
CA LYS A 32 -6.29 18.81 12.37
C LYS A 32 -6.04 20.31 12.49
N ALA A 33 -6.67 21.08 11.60
CA ALA A 33 -6.56 22.53 11.60
C ALA A 33 -6.86 23.13 13.00
N GLY A 34 -5.96 24.00 13.47
CA GLY A 34 -6.15 24.75 14.71
C GLY A 34 -6.03 23.94 16.01
N SER A 35 -5.54 22.69 15.95
CA SER A 35 -5.38 21.84 17.14
C SER A 35 -4.00 21.20 17.24
N LYS A 36 -3.58 20.83 18.45
CA LYS A 36 -2.38 20.02 18.63
C LYS A 36 -2.61 18.62 18.05
N GLY A 37 -1.59 18.08 17.40
CA GLY A 37 -1.61 16.72 16.87
C GLY A 37 -1.88 15.67 17.96
N LEU A 38 -2.60 14.60 17.59
CA LEU A 38 -2.98 13.53 18.51
C LEU A 38 -2.31 12.22 18.12
N VAL A 39 -1.50 11.65 19.00
CA VAL A 39 -0.92 10.32 18.80
C VAL A 39 -2.02 9.26 18.88
N ARG A 40 -2.08 8.41 17.86
CA ARG A 40 -3.03 7.30 17.73
C ARG A 40 -2.32 6.10 17.13
N LEU A 41 -2.77 4.90 17.51
CA LEU A 41 -2.43 3.67 16.80
C LEU A 41 -3.40 3.51 15.64
N PHE A 42 -2.92 3.70 14.42
CA PHE A 42 -3.65 3.43 13.18
C PHE A 42 -3.40 2.00 12.75
N TYR A 43 -4.41 1.32 12.24
CA TYR A 43 -4.29 -0.05 11.75
C TYR A 43 -5.29 -0.33 10.64
N LEU A 44 -4.92 -1.20 9.72
CA LEU A 44 -5.84 -1.80 8.75
C LEU A 44 -6.61 -2.93 9.44
N ASP A 45 -7.90 -3.04 9.20
CA ASP A 45 -8.68 -4.13 9.75
C ASP A 45 -8.33 -5.49 9.12
N GLU A 46 -8.84 -6.56 9.73
CA GLU A 46 -8.60 -7.94 9.31
C GLU A 46 -9.03 -8.18 7.85
N HIS A 47 -10.15 -7.57 7.46
CA HIS A 47 -10.72 -7.70 6.11
C HIS A 47 -10.09 -6.76 5.08
N ARG A 48 -9.10 -5.94 5.45
CA ARG A 48 -8.49 -4.92 4.58
C ARG A 48 -9.52 -3.94 3.98
N SER A 49 -10.65 -3.76 4.67
CA SER A 49 -11.82 -3.00 4.24
C SER A 49 -11.85 -1.58 4.83
N CYS A 50 -11.14 -1.34 5.93
CA CYS A 50 -11.07 -0.02 6.53
C CYS A 50 -9.78 0.24 7.32
N ILE A 51 -9.32 1.50 7.28
CA ILE A 51 -8.33 2.01 8.23
C ILE A 51 -9.07 2.40 9.50
N ARG A 52 -8.56 2.00 10.67
CA ARG A 52 -9.11 2.30 11.99
C ARG A 52 -8.06 2.92 12.90
N TRP A 53 -8.48 3.59 13.97
CA TRP A 53 -7.55 4.13 14.96
C TRP A 53 -8.05 4.08 16.40
N LYS A 54 -7.11 3.93 17.34
CA LYS A 54 -7.38 3.94 18.79
C LYS A 54 -6.29 4.69 19.59
N PRO A 55 -6.61 5.22 20.79
CA PRO A 55 -7.95 5.28 21.38
C PRO A 55 -8.84 6.35 20.70
N SER A 56 -10.15 6.14 20.72
CA SER A 56 -11.14 7.12 20.27
C SER A 56 -12.36 7.09 21.19
N ARG A 57 -12.87 8.25 21.60
CA ARG A 57 -14.13 8.35 22.38
C ARG A 57 -15.35 7.89 21.58
N LYS A 58 -15.27 7.94 20.24
CA LYS A 58 -16.31 7.49 19.31
C LYS A 58 -15.72 6.38 18.45
N SER A 59 -15.55 5.18 19.02
CA SER A 59 -14.85 4.05 18.40
C SER A 59 -15.45 3.67 17.04
N GLU A 60 -16.78 3.67 16.91
CA GLU A 60 -17.44 3.29 15.65
C GLU A 60 -17.18 4.29 14.51
N LYS A 61 -16.96 5.56 14.86
CA LYS A 61 -16.62 6.63 13.91
C LYS A 61 -15.11 6.74 13.66
N ALA A 62 -14.30 5.91 14.32
CA ALA A 62 -12.84 5.92 14.19
C ALA A 62 -12.38 5.01 13.04
N LYS A 63 -12.98 5.19 11.86
CA LYS A 63 -12.69 4.41 10.66
C LYS A 63 -12.87 5.21 9.38
N ILE A 64 -12.14 4.83 8.34
CA ILE A 64 -12.33 5.25 6.95
C ILE A 64 -12.37 3.97 6.11
N THR A 65 -13.41 3.76 5.32
CA THR A 65 -13.51 2.59 4.45
C THR A 65 -12.61 2.78 3.23
N ILE A 66 -11.99 1.70 2.75
CA ILE A 66 -11.16 1.73 1.54
C ILE A 66 -11.97 2.22 0.34
N ASP A 67 -13.23 1.80 0.20
CA ASP A 67 -14.13 2.24 -0.87
C ASP A 67 -14.42 3.75 -0.88
N SER A 68 -14.23 4.42 0.26
CA SER A 68 -14.40 5.87 0.36
C SER A 68 -13.15 6.66 0.02
N LEU A 69 -12.01 6.00 -0.16
CA LEU A 69 -10.75 6.64 -0.53
C LEU A 69 -10.74 6.99 -2.00
N TYR A 70 -10.37 8.23 -2.30
CA TYR A 70 -10.19 8.66 -3.70
C TYR A 70 -8.80 9.20 -3.99
N LYS A 71 -8.01 9.53 -2.97
CA LYS A 71 -6.61 9.98 -3.13
C LYS A 71 -5.79 9.72 -1.87
N VAL A 72 -4.53 9.33 -2.06
CA VAL A 72 -3.49 9.37 -1.02
C VAL A 72 -2.32 10.15 -1.58
N THR A 73 -1.77 11.08 -0.81
CA THR A 73 -0.62 11.89 -1.23
C THR A 73 0.49 11.83 -0.22
N GLU A 74 1.72 11.68 -0.70
CA GLU A 74 2.91 11.90 0.10
C GLU A 74 3.11 13.39 0.45
N GLY A 75 3.85 13.63 1.53
CA GLY A 75 4.32 14.97 1.90
C GLY A 75 3.34 15.77 2.76
N GLY A 76 3.78 16.99 3.07
CA GLY A 76 3.04 17.99 3.85
C GLY A 76 2.27 18.99 2.99
N GLN A 77 1.68 18.55 1.88
CA GLN A 77 1.10 19.45 0.88
C GLN A 77 -0.31 19.96 1.22
N SER A 78 -0.96 19.41 2.25
CA SER A 78 -2.26 19.92 2.69
C SER A 78 -2.13 21.24 3.46
N ASP A 79 -3.20 22.02 3.44
CA ASP A 79 -3.33 23.27 4.22
C ASP A 79 -2.98 23.09 5.71
N ILE A 80 -3.20 21.90 6.27
CA ILE A 80 -2.93 21.62 7.68
C ILE A 80 -1.43 21.60 7.95
N PHE A 81 -0.65 20.93 7.10
CA PHE A 81 0.81 20.88 7.22
C PHE A 81 1.45 22.25 7.02
N GLN A 82 0.94 23.06 6.09
CA GLN A 82 1.43 24.43 5.85
C GLN A 82 1.13 25.38 7.03
N ARG A 83 0.01 25.17 7.73
CA ARG A 83 -0.43 26.02 8.85
C ARG A 83 0.11 25.58 10.21
N HIS A 84 0.75 24.42 10.31
CA HIS A 84 1.44 24.01 11.54
C HIS A 84 2.74 24.83 11.69
N ALA A 85 2.73 25.71 12.69
CA ALA A 85 3.59 26.90 12.81
C ALA A 85 5.10 26.67 13.03
N ASP A 86 5.61 25.44 13.02
CA ASP A 86 7.05 25.17 13.13
C ASP A 86 7.69 24.66 11.83
N GLY A 87 6.90 24.23 10.84
CA GLY A 87 7.41 23.64 9.59
C GLY A 87 8.40 22.50 9.81
N SER A 88 8.43 21.87 11.00
CA SER A 88 9.56 21.04 11.44
C SER A 88 9.37 19.56 11.11
N PHE A 89 8.27 19.19 10.47
CA PHE A 89 8.04 17.80 10.08
C PHE A 89 8.85 17.48 8.83
N ASP A 90 9.55 16.35 8.88
CA ASP A 90 10.10 15.77 7.66
C ASP A 90 8.94 15.38 6.74
N GLN A 91 8.90 15.98 5.55
CA GLN A 91 7.86 15.72 4.56
C GLN A 91 7.83 14.25 4.17
N ALA A 92 8.97 13.54 4.22
CA ALA A 92 9.02 12.12 3.93
C ALA A 92 8.28 11.26 4.98
N CYS A 93 8.03 11.79 6.17
CA CYS A 93 7.24 11.17 7.25
C CYS A 93 5.75 11.57 7.20
N CYS A 94 5.36 12.41 6.24
CA CYS A 94 4.01 12.98 6.16
C CYS A 94 3.24 12.36 4.99
N PHE A 95 1.94 12.17 5.20
CA PHE A 95 1.02 11.87 4.12
C PHE A 95 -0.41 12.30 4.46
N THR A 96 -1.23 12.45 3.43
CA THR A 96 -2.65 12.79 3.55
C THR A 96 -3.49 11.73 2.85
N VAL A 97 -4.54 11.27 3.54
CA VAL A 97 -5.57 10.41 2.99
C VAL A 97 -6.82 11.24 2.74
N TYR A 98 -7.33 11.23 1.52
CA TYR A 98 -8.56 11.93 1.15
C TYR A 98 -9.70 10.96 0.93
N HIS A 99 -10.85 11.27 1.53
CA HIS A 99 -11.97 10.34 1.59
C HIS A 99 -13.35 11.01 1.56
N GLY A 100 -14.35 10.20 1.25
CA GLY A 100 -15.76 10.60 1.25
C GLY A 100 -16.11 11.62 0.15
N ASN A 101 -17.36 12.06 0.14
CA ASN A 101 -17.90 12.90 -0.93
C ASN A 101 -17.64 14.40 -0.73
N HIS A 102 -17.17 14.81 0.46
CA HIS A 102 -16.97 16.22 0.83
C HIS A 102 -15.50 16.63 0.89
N MET A 103 -14.63 15.86 0.22
CA MET A 103 -13.19 16.10 0.21
C MET A 103 -12.56 16.18 1.60
N GLU A 104 -12.97 15.27 2.49
CA GLU A 104 -12.38 15.21 3.83
C GLU A 104 -10.93 14.74 3.75
N SER A 105 -10.06 15.33 4.59
CA SER A 105 -8.65 14.94 4.70
C SER A 105 -8.34 14.35 6.08
N LEU A 106 -7.47 13.34 6.07
CA LEU A 106 -6.79 12.81 7.23
C LEU A 106 -5.29 12.98 7.05
N ASP A 107 -4.73 13.95 7.76
CA ASP A 107 -3.30 14.28 7.73
C ASP A 107 -2.56 13.55 8.84
N LEU A 108 -1.49 12.84 8.47
CA LEU A 108 -0.77 11.92 9.33
C LEU A 108 0.75 12.16 9.28
N VAL A 109 1.36 12.07 10.46
CA VAL A 109 2.83 12.06 10.63
C VAL A 109 3.25 10.75 11.26
N THR A 110 4.13 10.01 10.57
CA THR A 110 4.75 8.78 11.07
C THR A 110 6.05 9.08 11.81
N SER A 111 6.63 8.07 12.47
CA SER A 111 7.91 8.25 13.16
C SER A 111 9.09 8.33 12.19
N ASN A 112 8.94 7.75 11.01
CA ASN A 112 9.96 7.71 9.97
C ASN A 112 9.35 7.57 8.57
N ALA A 113 10.16 7.83 7.56
CA ALA A 113 9.72 7.82 6.16
C ALA A 113 9.39 6.41 5.63
N GLU A 114 9.93 5.33 6.21
CA GLU A 114 9.58 3.98 5.80
C GLU A 114 8.14 3.65 6.18
N GLU A 115 7.70 4.02 7.38
CA GLU A 115 6.32 3.87 7.81
C GLU A 115 5.37 4.66 6.89
N ALA A 116 5.68 5.92 6.56
CA ALA A 116 4.86 6.71 5.64
C ALA A 116 4.75 6.02 4.27
N ARG A 117 5.87 5.60 3.67
CA ARG A 117 5.87 4.88 2.39
C ARG A 117 5.09 3.57 2.45
N THR A 118 5.18 2.84 3.56
CA THR A 118 4.46 1.58 3.77
C THR A 118 2.95 1.81 3.68
N TRP A 119 2.46 2.83 4.37
CA TRP A 119 1.04 3.19 4.35
C TRP A 119 0.58 3.75 3.01
N ILE A 120 1.33 4.66 2.39
CA ILE A 120 1.02 5.18 1.06
C ILE A 120 0.92 4.04 0.04
N THR A 121 1.90 3.13 0.07
CA THR A 121 1.95 1.98 -0.85
C THR A 121 0.77 1.03 -0.64
N GLY A 122 0.52 0.64 0.61
CA GLY A 122 -0.58 -0.30 0.91
C GLY A 122 -1.94 0.29 0.57
N LEU A 123 -2.20 1.57 0.90
CA LEU A 123 -3.45 2.22 0.56
C LEU A 123 -3.62 2.43 -0.95
N GLY A 124 -2.57 2.83 -1.66
CA GLY A 124 -2.61 2.96 -3.11
C GLY A 124 -2.92 1.62 -3.81
N TYR A 125 -2.38 0.52 -3.28
CA TYR A 125 -2.67 -0.82 -3.76
C TYR A 125 -4.14 -1.21 -3.52
N LEU A 126 -4.67 -1.01 -2.31
CA LEU A 126 -6.06 -1.29 -1.97
C LEU A 126 -7.04 -0.45 -2.81
N MET A 127 -6.73 0.83 -3.01
CA MET A 127 -7.53 1.74 -3.86
C MET A 127 -7.54 1.33 -5.34
N ALA A 128 -6.48 0.69 -5.84
CA ALA A 128 -6.44 0.19 -7.20
C ALA A 128 -7.36 -1.02 -7.43
N GLY A 129 -8.03 -1.52 -6.37
CA GLY A 129 -8.93 -2.66 -6.44
C GLY A 129 -8.21 -3.97 -6.75
N ILE A 130 -6.89 -4.02 -6.55
CA ILE A 130 -6.10 -5.23 -6.80
C ILE A 130 -6.35 -6.17 -5.62
N SER A 131 -7.02 -7.28 -5.89
CA SER A 131 -7.40 -8.26 -4.88
C SER A 131 -6.32 -9.32 -4.68
N ASP A 132 -6.42 -10.10 -3.60
CA ASP A 132 -5.55 -11.25 -3.35
C ASP A 132 -5.59 -12.28 -4.51
N GLU A 133 -6.69 -12.35 -5.27
CA GLU A 133 -6.81 -13.20 -6.48
C GLU A 133 -5.90 -12.74 -7.62
N ASP A 134 -5.85 -11.42 -7.88
CA ASP A 134 -4.93 -10.86 -8.89
C ASP A 134 -3.45 -11.08 -8.50
N SER A 135 -3.18 -11.08 -7.20
CA SER A 135 -1.87 -11.38 -6.63
C SER A 135 -1.46 -12.84 -6.82
N LEU A 136 -2.34 -13.78 -6.49
CA LEU A 136 -2.14 -15.21 -6.70
C LEU A 136 -1.96 -15.54 -8.19
N ALA A 137 -2.80 -14.96 -9.04
CA ALA A 137 -2.70 -15.13 -10.49
C ALA A 137 -1.37 -14.63 -11.05
N LYS A 138 -0.81 -13.53 -10.52
CA LYS A 138 0.51 -13.01 -10.94
C LYS A 138 1.64 -13.92 -10.48
N ARG A 139 1.58 -14.48 -9.27
CA ARG A 139 2.55 -15.47 -8.75
C ARG A 139 2.53 -16.75 -9.59
N GLN A 140 1.35 -17.21 -9.99
CA GLN A 140 1.18 -18.35 -10.88
C GLN A 140 1.78 -18.08 -12.26
N ARG A 141 1.51 -16.90 -12.86
CA ARG A 141 2.13 -16.51 -14.14
C ARG A 141 3.66 -16.44 -14.07
N THR A 142 4.25 -15.92 -13.00
CA THR A 142 5.72 -15.90 -12.86
C THR A 142 6.32 -17.29 -12.66
N HIS A 143 5.58 -18.21 -12.04
CA HIS A 143 5.97 -19.62 -11.92
C HIS A 143 5.85 -20.36 -13.26
N ASP A 144 4.78 -20.12 -14.01
CA ASP A 144 4.55 -20.67 -15.34
C ASP A 144 5.43 -20.01 -16.43
N GLN A 145 6.12 -18.93 -16.07
CA GLN A 145 7.06 -18.20 -16.93
C GLN A 145 8.52 -18.54 -16.63
N TYR A 146 8.79 -19.69 -16.00
CA TYR A 146 10.09 -20.33 -16.21
C TYR A 146 10.16 -20.77 -17.68
N PRO A 147 11.20 -20.35 -18.43
CA PRO A 147 11.31 -20.70 -19.82
C PRO A 147 11.47 -22.21 -19.89
N SER A 148 10.59 -22.86 -20.64
CA SER A 148 10.97 -24.06 -21.37
C SER A 148 12.15 -23.66 -22.25
N ASP A 149 13.36 -23.75 -21.69
CA ASP A 149 14.58 -23.41 -22.37
C ASP A 149 14.56 -24.21 -23.67
N LYS A 150 14.36 -23.51 -24.79
CA LYS A 150 14.24 -24.15 -26.09
C LYS A 150 15.51 -24.91 -26.41
N SER A 151 16.65 -24.59 -25.78
CA SER A 151 17.89 -25.35 -25.90
C SER A 151 17.77 -26.74 -25.25
N LEU A 152 17.13 -26.87 -24.08
CA LEU A 152 16.90 -28.17 -23.42
C LEU A 152 15.84 -29.00 -24.15
N GLN A 153 14.77 -28.38 -24.68
CA GLN A 153 13.82 -29.10 -25.53
C GLN A 153 14.46 -29.57 -26.85
N PHE A 154 15.35 -28.77 -27.45
CA PHE A 154 16.06 -29.16 -28.66
C PHE A 154 17.08 -30.27 -28.38
N LEU A 155 17.82 -30.20 -27.26
CA LEU A 155 18.71 -31.28 -26.83
C LEU A 155 17.94 -32.58 -26.54
N PHE A 156 16.78 -32.50 -25.89
CA PHE A 156 15.94 -33.67 -25.63
C PHE A 156 15.37 -34.27 -26.92
N LEU A 157 14.95 -33.42 -27.89
CA LEU A 157 14.49 -33.87 -29.21
C LEU A 157 15.62 -34.46 -30.06
N VAL A 158 16.83 -33.90 -30.00
CA VAL A 158 17.99 -34.41 -30.74
C VAL A 158 18.48 -35.74 -30.14
N MET A 159 18.54 -35.85 -28.81
CA MET A 159 18.92 -37.10 -28.13
C MET A 159 17.92 -38.24 -28.39
N THR A 160 16.62 -37.94 -28.36
CA THR A 160 15.57 -38.96 -28.65
C THR A 160 15.52 -39.38 -30.11
N ASN A 161 15.93 -38.53 -31.06
CA ASN A 161 16.05 -38.90 -32.47
C ASN A 161 17.36 -39.65 -32.80
N LEU A 162 18.45 -39.43 -32.05
CA LEU A 162 19.68 -40.20 -32.21
C LEU A 162 19.55 -41.64 -31.74
N GLN A 163 18.77 -41.92 -30.70
CA GLN A 163 18.53 -43.30 -30.23
C GLN A 163 17.58 -44.11 -31.12
N LYS A 164 16.94 -43.50 -32.12
CA LYS A 164 16.07 -44.20 -33.09
C LYS A 164 16.76 -44.51 -34.42
N LYS A 165 18.06 -44.20 -34.53
CA LYS A 165 18.87 -44.45 -35.75
C LYS A 165 20.03 -45.42 -35.55
N PHE A 166 20.07 -46.13 -34.42
CA PHE A 166 20.91 -47.30 -34.19
C PHE A 166 20.07 -48.40 -33.54
#